data_AF-A0A970L147-F1
#
_entry.id   AF-A0A970L147-F1
#
_cell.length_a   1.000
_cell.length_b   1.000
_cell.length_c   1.000
_cell.angle_alpha   90.00
_cell.angle_beta   90.00
_cell.angle_gamma   90.00
#
_symmetry.space_group_name_H-M   'P 1'
#
loop_
_entity.id
_entity.type
_entity.pdbx_description
1 polymer ?
#
loop_
_entity_poly.entity_id
_entity_poly.type
_entity_poly.pdbx_seq_one_letter_code
_entity_poly.pdbx_strand_id
1 'polypeptide(L)'
;MSFFSAHAADLDSDLIGYYKFNGTLKNELGGEAEFIGAQLSSSFDDEPTFETGYKDASLCVMSEIGDGLKLDCVPKDNTYTISFWAKAETEGFAAPLIWIGSETHRDASYSRWIGIWADFNTNGWGRTPSIGSNDEQNSKVGAIPEKGLSNSESFGWTYITMTVNDGYGALYYNGTEVANTTDNFERSLVPSYASGTNTHLPSMFGGDGYDDSAIYVAVNAWDAPPTIYFDELRVYDGALTADEIAALYATYEGHTPSEEDPNYVETTDTEPADSESGAGGDAGDNSEANTQDPSGGSGSSGDDDNKTGSKLNVTDIIIYVLIAVNVIIIIIICVIFIKIQLRRKNSK
;
A
#
# COMPACT_ATOMS: atom_id res chain seq x y z
N MET A 1 -43.52 18.61 -11.25
CA MET A 1 -42.17 18.06 -11.01
C MET A 1 -41.79 18.45 -9.59
N SER A 2 -41.76 17.48 -8.69
CA SER A 2 -41.31 17.67 -7.32
C SER A 2 -39.82 17.41 -7.31
N PHE A 3 -39.01 18.42 -7.01
CA PHE A 3 -37.60 18.21 -6.69
C PHE A 3 -37.54 17.54 -5.33
N PHE A 4 -37.10 16.29 -5.28
CA PHE A 4 -36.60 15.72 -4.03
C PHE A 4 -35.30 16.45 -3.72
N SER A 5 -35.33 17.33 -2.72
CA SER A 5 -34.09 17.75 -2.06
C SER A 5 -33.62 16.52 -1.29
N ALA A 6 -32.64 15.79 -1.83
CA ALA A 6 -31.84 14.93 -0.98
C ALA A 6 -31.32 15.81 0.15
N HIS A 7 -31.60 15.44 1.41
CA HIS A 7 -30.77 15.93 2.49
C HIS A 7 -29.35 15.53 2.09
N ALA A 8 -28.44 16.49 1.90
CA ALA A 8 -27.03 16.17 1.90
C ALA A 8 -26.80 15.47 3.24
N ALA A 9 -26.50 14.17 3.20
CA ALA A 9 -26.15 13.44 4.40
C ALA A 9 -24.98 14.20 5.05
N ASP A 10 -25.06 14.41 6.36
CA ASP A 10 -23.94 14.96 7.11
C ASP A 10 -22.87 13.87 7.16
N LEU A 11 -21.97 13.88 6.18
CA LEU A 11 -20.95 12.85 6.01
C LEU A 11 -19.99 12.77 7.19
N ASP A 12 -20.01 13.73 8.11
CA ASP A 12 -19.13 13.78 9.28
C ASP A 12 -19.82 13.32 10.58
N SER A 13 -21.11 12.94 10.56
CA SER A 13 -21.89 12.70 11.78
C SER A 13 -21.33 11.58 12.67
N ASP A 14 -20.78 10.54 12.05
CA ASP A 14 -20.19 9.37 12.73
C ASP A 14 -18.67 9.28 12.53
N LEU A 15 -18.02 10.35 12.03
CA LEU A 15 -16.57 10.37 11.83
C LEU A 15 -15.84 10.36 13.19
N ILE A 16 -14.92 9.42 13.37
CA ILE A 16 -14.13 9.25 14.62
C ILE A 16 -12.62 9.33 14.41
N GLY A 17 -12.15 9.19 13.17
CA GLY A 17 -10.76 9.39 12.81
C GLY A 17 -10.65 10.03 11.43
N TYR A 18 -9.79 11.03 11.29
CA TYR A 18 -9.45 11.60 10.00
C TYR A 18 -7.98 12.02 9.97
N TYR A 19 -7.20 11.35 9.12
CA TYR A 19 -5.77 11.51 8.96
C TYR A 19 -5.49 11.94 7.53
N LYS A 20 -5.06 13.20 7.37
CA LYS A 20 -4.72 13.77 6.06
C LYS A 20 -3.33 13.37 5.59
N PHE A 21 -2.42 13.09 6.53
CA PHE A 21 -1.01 12.82 6.26
C PHE A 21 -0.25 13.97 5.57
N ASN A 22 -0.69 15.21 5.81
CA ASN A 22 -0.01 16.44 5.39
C ASN A 22 1.21 16.76 6.29
N GLY A 23 2.18 15.85 6.33
CA GLY A 23 3.41 15.98 7.12
C GLY A 23 3.25 15.63 8.62
N THR A 24 2.16 14.96 9.00
CA THR A 24 1.85 14.62 10.40
C THR A 24 0.92 13.41 10.48
N LEU A 25 0.95 12.70 11.62
CA LEU A 25 0.06 11.57 11.93
C LEU A 25 -1.18 11.98 12.73
N LYS A 26 -1.43 13.28 12.88
CA LYS A 26 -2.57 13.82 13.64
C LYS A 26 -3.90 13.29 13.12
N ASN A 27 -4.75 12.95 14.09
CA ASN A 27 -6.17 12.82 13.88
C ASN A 27 -6.80 14.22 13.97
N GLU A 28 -7.47 14.68 12.91
CA GLU A 28 -8.12 15.99 12.85
C GLU A 28 -9.24 16.16 13.89
N LEU A 29 -9.74 15.05 14.45
CA LEU A 29 -10.73 15.02 15.53
C LEU A 29 -10.11 15.02 16.93
N GLY A 30 -8.78 14.99 17.02
CA GLY A 30 -8.01 15.00 18.26
C GLY A 30 -7.27 13.68 18.49
N GLY A 31 -6.02 13.79 18.98
CA GLY A 31 -5.11 12.66 19.10
C GLY A 31 -4.18 12.54 17.90
N GLU A 32 -3.44 11.43 17.83
CA GLU A 32 -2.41 11.16 16.82
C GLU A 32 -2.17 9.65 16.73
N ALA A 33 -2.05 9.13 15.49
CA ALA A 33 -1.70 7.74 15.29
C ALA A 33 -0.27 7.47 15.76
N GLU A 34 -0.02 6.25 16.24
CA GLU A 34 1.29 5.80 16.68
C GLU A 34 2.07 5.23 15.48
N PHE A 35 3.27 5.75 15.24
CA PHE A 35 4.21 5.17 14.30
C PHE A 35 4.86 3.93 14.91
N ILE A 36 4.76 2.81 14.21
CA ILE A 36 5.22 1.50 14.68
C ILE A 36 6.09 0.84 13.61
N GLY A 37 6.86 -0.16 14.02
CA GLY A 37 7.68 -0.92 13.08
C GLY A 37 6.85 -1.96 12.30
N ALA A 38 7.54 -2.93 11.72
CA ALA A 38 6.99 -3.85 10.72
C ALA A 38 5.88 -4.77 11.25
N GLN A 39 5.64 -4.78 12.56
CA GLN A 39 4.63 -5.61 13.22
C GLN A 39 3.95 -4.83 14.35
N LEU A 40 2.75 -5.27 14.72
CA LEU A 40 1.80 -4.56 15.62
C LEU A 40 2.38 -3.98 16.94
N SER A 41 3.48 -4.51 17.46
CA SER A 41 4.05 -4.14 18.77
C SER A 41 5.55 -3.87 18.73
N SER A 42 6.13 -3.65 17.54
CA SER A 42 7.56 -3.34 17.43
C SER A 42 7.78 -1.85 17.71
N SER A 43 8.52 -1.55 18.79
CA SER A 43 9.07 -0.22 19.03
C SER A 43 9.91 0.20 17.82
N PHE A 44 9.67 1.42 17.35
CA PHE A 44 10.32 1.95 16.17
C PHE A 44 10.90 3.32 16.49
N ASP A 45 12.16 3.51 16.12
CA ASP A 45 12.95 4.71 16.44
C ASP A 45 13.36 5.37 15.13
N ASP A 46 12.34 5.75 14.36
CA ASP A 46 12.43 6.49 13.11
C ASP A 46 11.21 7.41 13.01
N GLU A 47 11.20 8.30 12.02
CA GLU A 47 10.10 9.22 11.76
C GLU A 47 9.27 8.76 10.56
N PRO A 48 7.95 9.01 10.56
CA PRO A 48 7.11 8.72 9.41
C PRO A 48 7.56 9.53 8.19
N THR A 49 7.58 8.89 7.01
CA THR A 49 7.89 9.59 5.76
C THR A 49 6.62 10.07 5.07
N PHE A 50 6.69 11.29 4.51
CA PHE A 50 5.62 11.88 3.73
C PHE A 50 6.10 12.25 2.34
N GLU A 51 5.28 11.94 1.34
CA GLU A 51 5.56 12.08 -0.08
C GLU A 51 4.35 12.71 -0.78
N THR A 52 4.48 13.10 -2.05
CA THR A 52 3.37 13.71 -2.79
C THR A 52 2.13 12.81 -2.81
N GLY A 53 1.02 13.34 -2.28
CA GLY A 53 -0.23 12.63 -2.10
C GLY A 53 -1.19 12.75 -3.27
N TYR A 54 -2.35 12.11 -3.14
CA TYR A 54 -3.50 12.39 -3.99
C TYR A 54 -4.00 13.83 -3.74
N LYS A 55 -3.96 14.27 -2.49
CA LYS A 55 -4.22 15.63 -2.06
C LYS A 55 -3.10 16.10 -1.14
N ASP A 56 -2.34 17.09 -1.60
CA ASP A 56 -1.17 17.62 -0.90
C ASP A 56 -0.10 16.52 -0.64
N ALA A 57 -0.01 15.96 0.56
CA ALA A 57 0.97 14.94 0.92
C ALA A 57 0.31 13.65 1.47
N SER A 58 1.02 12.54 1.33
CA SER A 58 0.60 11.21 1.74
C SER A 58 1.63 10.60 2.68
N LEU A 59 1.17 9.68 3.53
CA LEU A 59 2.05 8.79 4.26
C LEU A 59 2.69 7.82 3.26
N CYS A 60 4.02 7.70 3.29
CA CYS A 60 4.77 6.68 2.57
C CYS A 60 5.23 5.61 3.57
N VAL A 61 4.65 4.42 3.48
CA VAL A 61 5.14 3.23 4.18
C VAL A 61 6.14 2.54 3.28
N MET A 62 7.33 2.24 3.78
CA MET A 62 8.45 1.69 3.01
C MET A 62 8.86 0.30 3.50
N SER A 63 8.93 -0.65 2.57
CA SER A 63 9.33 -2.03 2.89
C SER A 63 10.77 -2.15 3.42
N GLU A 64 11.64 -1.21 3.07
CA GLU A 64 13.04 -1.18 3.53
C GLU A 64 13.16 -0.80 5.01
N ILE A 65 12.27 0.09 5.45
CA ILE A 65 12.21 0.63 6.79
C ILE A 65 11.40 -0.31 7.70
N GLY A 66 10.38 -0.97 7.11
CA GLY A 66 9.54 -1.90 7.83
C GLY A 66 8.70 -1.15 8.84
N ASP A 67 7.86 -0.24 8.36
CA ASP A 67 7.05 0.67 9.16
C ASP A 67 5.53 0.44 8.98
N GLY A 68 4.75 1.01 9.90
CA GLY A 68 3.30 0.96 9.89
C GLY A 68 2.71 1.94 10.89
N LEU A 69 1.38 2.01 10.94
CA LEU A 69 0.68 2.82 11.93
C LEU A 69 -0.27 1.99 12.76
N LYS A 70 -0.46 2.40 14.02
CA LYS A 70 -1.60 2.05 14.86
C LYS A 70 -2.45 3.30 15.05
N LEU A 71 -3.71 3.24 14.65
CA LEU A 71 -4.62 4.38 14.80
C LEU A 71 -5.05 4.55 16.26
N ASP A 72 -5.28 5.79 16.67
CA ASP A 72 -5.74 6.17 18.01
C ASP A 72 -7.28 6.14 18.17
N CYS A 73 -8.01 5.84 17.09
CA CYS A 73 -9.45 5.66 17.09
C CYS A 73 -9.84 4.18 16.89
N VAL A 74 -10.93 3.76 17.56
CA VAL A 74 -11.54 2.45 17.37
C VAL A 74 -13.07 2.59 17.28
N PRO A 75 -13.75 1.89 16.35
CA PRO A 75 -15.19 1.80 16.33
C PRO A 75 -15.75 1.15 17.61
N LYS A 76 -17.00 1.46 17.94
CA LYS A 76 -17.67 0.91 19.12
C LYS A 76 -18.09 -0.54 18.93
N ASP A 77 -18.45 -0.94 17.73
CA ASP A 77 -18.95 -2.28 17.40
C ASP A 77 -18.66 -2.68 15.94
N ASN A 78 -19.37 -3.68 15.40
CA ASN A 78 -19.20 -4.18 14.03
C ASN A 78 -20.00 -3.39 12.98
N THR A 79 -20.24 -2.12 13.24
CA THR A 79 -20.88 -1.19 12.32
C THR A 79 -19.95 -0.01 12.11
N TYR A 80 -19.15 -0.04 11.04
CA TYR A 80 -18.12 0.96 10.80
C TYR A 80 -17.76 1.09 9.32
N THR A 81 -17.06 2.17 9.00
CA THR A 81 -16.52 2.43 7.67
C THR A 81 -15.06 2.87 7.79
N ILE A 82 -14.21 2.36 6.90
CA ILE A 82 -12.84 2.82 6.73
C ILE A 82 -12.65 3.19 5.27
N SER A 83 -12.27 4.43 5.00
CA SER A 83 -12.05 4.94 3.64
C SER A 83 -10.73 5.67 3.52
N PHE A 84 -10.00 5.50 2.42
CA PHE A 84 -8.70 6.13 2.19
C PHE A 84 -8.33 6.10 0.71
N TRP A 85 -7.47 7.01 0.30
CA TRP A 85 -6.72 6.89 -0.95
C TRP A 85 -5.50 6.00 -0.72
N ALA A 86 -5.21 5.13 -1.68
CA ALA A 86 -3.96 4.36 -1.68
C ALA A 86 -3.34 4.22 -3.07
N LYS A 87 -2.00 4.10 -3.08
CA LYS A 87 -1.17 3.75 -4.25
C LYS A 87 -0.12 2.73 -3.79
N ALA A 88 0.18 1.71 -4.59
CA ALA A 88 1.19 0.70 -4.27
C ALA A 88 2.25 0.61 -5.38
N GLU A 89 3.53 0.54 -5.02
CA GLU A 89 4.65 0.61 -5.98
C GLU A 89 5.51 -0.66 -6.10
N THR A 90 5.59 -1.54 -5.09
CA THR A 90 6.55 -2.67 -5.08
C THR A 90 5.94 -4.07 -4.93
N GLU A 91 6.73 -5.08 -5.32
CA GLU A 91 6.50 -6.50 -5.07
C GLU A 91 6.79 -6.84 -3.60
N GLY A 92 5.82 -7.33 -2.83
CA GLY A 92 6.05 -7.72 -1.43
C GLY A 92 4.77 -8.09 -0.70
N PHE A 93 4.24 -9.28 -0.96
CA PHE A 93 2.85 -9.60 -0.64
C PHE A 93 2.68 -10.56 0.52
N ALA A 94 2.60 -9.97 1.72
CA ALA A 94 1.78 -10.54 2.78
C ALA A 94 1.30 -9.54 3.85
N ALA A 95 1.56 -8.23 3.77
CA ALA A 95 0.90 -7.29 4.69
C ALA A 95 -0.33 -6.62 4.05
N PRO A 96 -1.40 -6.38 4.83
CA PRO A 96 -2.61 -5.74 4.35
C PRO A 96 -2.45 -4.21 4.28
N LEU A 97 -3.29 -3.55 3.48
CA LEU A 97 -3.46 -2.08 3.53
C LEU A 97 -3.96 -1.64 4.91
N ILE A 98 -4.99 -2.34 5.39
CA ILE A 98 -5.60 -2.13 6.70
C ILE A 98 -5.68 -3.48 7.39
N TRP A 99 -5.26 -3.53 8.65
CA TRP A 99 -5.45 -4.66 9.54
C TRP A 99 -6.29 -4.26 10.74
N ILE A 100 -7.24 -5.09 11.10
CA ILE A 100 -8.02 -4.98 12.33
C ILE A 100 -7.76 -6.24 13.12
N GLY A 101 -7.18 -6.10 14.29
CA GLY A 101 -6.78 -7.23 15.12
C GLY A 101 -6.13 -6.78 16.40
N SER A 102 -5.69 -7.76 17.17
CA SER A 102 -5.17 -7.57 18.52
C SER A 102 -3.68 -7.95 18.59
N GLU A 103 -2.91 -7.17 19.36
CA GLU A 103 -1.51 -7.46 19.66
C GLU A 103 -1.33 -8.73 20.50
N THR A 104 -2.33 -9.11 21.31
CA THR A 104 -2.25 -10.32 22.13
C THR A 104 -2.67 -11.59 21.38
N HIS A 105 -3.45 -11.45 20.30
CA HIS A 105 -3.93 -12.56 19.47
C HIS A 105 -3.08 -12.83 18.21
N ARG A 106 -1.74 -12.69 18.33
CA ARG A 106 -0.79 -12.90 17.22
C ARG A 106 -0.50 -14.38 16.89
N ASP A 107 -0.87 -15.31 17.77
CA ASP A 107 -0.68 -16.73 17.53
C ASP A 107 -1.67 -17.22 16.46
N ALA A 108 -1.13 -17.75 15.35
CA ALA A 108 -1.89 -18.27 14.21
C ALA A 108 -2.91 -19.37 14.59
N SER A 109 -2.79 -19.95 15.79
CA SER A 109 -3.72 -20.96 16.31
C SER A 109 -5.08 -20.40 16.75
N TYR A 110 -5.14 -19.10 17.09
CA TYR A 110 -6.32 -18.43 17.68
C TYR A 110 -6.49 -16.98 17.21
N SER A 111 -5.82 -16.57 16.13
CA SER A 111 -5.81 -15.18 15.69
C SER A 111 -7.15 -14.77 15.07
N ARG A 112 -7.82 -13.77 15.63
CA ARG A 112 -8.96 -13.08 15.01
C ARG A 112 -8.49 -11.84 14.29
N TRP A 113 -8.95 -11.66 13.07
CA TRP A 113 -8.59 -10.49 12.29
C TRP A 113 -9.55 -10.25 11.13
N ILE A 114 -9.60 -8.99 10.72
CA ILE A 114 -10.13 -8.53 9.44
C ILE A 114 -9.02 -7.71 8.77
N GLY A 115 -8.90 -7.79 7.46
CA GLY A 115 -7.99 -6.92 6.75
C GLY A 115 -8.43 -6.63 5.32
N ILE A 116 -7.95 -5.51 4.80
CA ILE A 116 -7.99 -5.17 3.38
C ILE A 116 -6.63 -5.52 2.82
N TRP A 117 -6.52 -6.62 2.10
CA TRP A 117 -5.26 -7.08 1.53
C TRP A 117 -5.09 -6.57 0.12
N ALA A 118 -3.92 -6.01 -0.21
CA ALA A 118 -3.67 -5.52 -1.55
C ALA A 118 -3.54 -6.65 -2.62
N ASP A 119 -3.51 -7.93 -2.21
CA ASP A 119 -3.48 -9.09 -3.12
C ASP A 119 -4.21 -10.29 -2.52
N PHE A 120 -5.36 -10.61 -3.10
CA PHE A 120 -5.85 -11.98 -3.13
C PHE A 120 -5.81 -12.47 -4.58
N ASN A 121 -4.86 -13.36 -4.86
CA ASN A 121 -4.74 -13.99 -6.17
C ASN A 121 -5.97 -14.87 -6.44
N THR A 122 -6.84 -14.40 -7.34
CA THR A 122 -7.79 -15.27 -8.02
C THR A 122 -7.34 -15.48 -9.46
N ASN A 123 -6.87 -16.70 -9.74
CA ASN A 123 -6.85 -17.28 -11.09
C ASN A 123 -5.87 -16.64 -12.10
N GLY A 124 -4.80 -15.98 -11.65
CA GLY A 124 -3.78 -15.46 -12.58
C GLY A 124 -4.21 -14.22 -13.38
N TRP A 125 -5.22 -13.48 -12.90
CA TRP A 125 -5.60 -12.17 -13.43
C TRP A 125 -5.74 -11.16 -12.28
N GLY A 126 -4.69 -10.35 -12.08
CA GLY A 126 -4.74 -9.07 -11.36
C GLY A 126 -4.80 -9.14 -9.84
N ARG A 127 -3.99 -8.29 -9.19
CA ARG A 127 -4.04 -8.01 -7.75
C ARG A 127 -5.12 -6.98 -7.47
N THR A 128 -5.85 -7.18 -6.37
CA THR A 128 -6.98 -6.33 -6.01
C THR A 128 -7.10 -6.25 -4.50
N PRO A 129 -7.16 -5.03 -3.93
CA PRO A 129 -7.58 -4.85 -2.55
C PRO A 129 -8.81 -5.72 -2.26
N SER A 130 -8.75 -6.64 -1.31
CA SER A 130 -9.91 -7.50 -0.99
C SER A 130 -10.06 -7.62 0.51
N ILE A 131 -11.29 -7.87 0.95
CA ILE A 131 -11.57 -8.14 2.34
C ILE A 131 -11.20 -9.60 2.62
N GLY A 132 -10.44 -9.83 3.68
CA GLY A 132 -10.20 -11.17 4.23
C GLY A 132 -10.30 -11.14 5.74
N SER A 133 -10.75 -12.25 6.32
CA SER A 133 -10.84 -12.40 7.77
C SER A 133 -10.49 -13.80 8.24
N ASN A 134 -10.31 -13.91 9.56
CA ASN A 134 -10.24 -15.18 10.28
C ASN A 134 -10.93 -15.02 11.63
N ASP A 135 -11.75 -15.99 12.02
CA ASP A 135 -12.30 -16.06 13.38
C ASP A 135 -11.49 -17.00 14.29
N GLU A 136 -11.87 -17.08 15.56
CA GLU A 136 -11.26 -17.97 16.57
C GLU A 136 -11.35 -19.46 16.22
N GLN A 137 -12.30 -19.84 15.36
CA GLN A 137 -12.49 -21.20 14.87
C GLN A 137 -11.74 -21.45 13.55
N ASN A 138 -10.94 -20.48 13.10
CA ASN A 138 -10.23 -20.48 11.83
C ASN A 138 -11.19 -20.59 10.62
N SER A 139 -12.41 -20.08 10.77
CA SER A 139 -13.32 -19.81 9.67
C SER A 139 -12.89 -18.53 8.98
N LYS A 140 -12.90 -18.55 7.65
CA LYS A 140 -12.48 -17.43 6.83
C LYS A 140 -13.65 -16.92 6.03
N VAL A 141 -13.79 -15.59 6.02
CA VAL A 141 -14.79 -14.85 5.25
C VAL A 141 -14.06 -13.74 4.51
N GLY A 142 -14.56 -13.37 3.34
CA GLY A 142 -13.94 -12.34 2.53
C GLY A 142 -14.81 -11.91 1.37
N ALA A 143 -14.36 -10.87 0.68
CA ALA A 143 -15.02 -10.30 -0.48
C ALA A 143 -13.95 -9.91 -1.50
N ILE A 144 -14.01 -10.51 -2.70
CA ILE A 144 -12.99 -10.35 -3.74
C ILE A 144 -13.63 -9.72 -4.99
N PRO A 145 -13.18 -8.54 -5.42
CA PRO A 145 -13.66 -7.87 -6.65
C PRO A 145 -13.51 -8.72 -7.89
N GLU A 146 -14.49 -8.69 -8.81
CA GLU A 146 -14.45 -9.45 -10.08
C GLU A 146 -13.30 -9.06 -11.00
N LYS A 147 -12.86 -7.80 -10.92
CA LYS A 147 -11.81 -7.24 -11.74
C LYS A 147 -10.78 -6.59 -10.83
N GLY A 148 -9.52 -6.91 -11.05
CA GLY A 148 -8.43 -6.21 -10.37
C GLY A 148 -8.22 -4.78 -10.87
N LEU A 149 -7.53 -4.00 -10.06
CA LEU A 149 -7.16 -2.61 -10.38
C LEU A 149 -6.05 -2.54 -11.43
N SER A 150 -5.20 -3.57 -11.50
CA SER A 150 -4.07 -3.64 -12.40
C SER A 150 -3.75 -5.08 -12.80
N ASN A 151 -3.06 -5.24 -13.93
CA ASN A 151 -2.42 -6.48 -14.34
C ASN A 151 -0.97 -6.59 -13.81
N SER A 152 -0.45 -5.54 -13.17
CA SER A 152 0.86 -5.53 -12.50
C SER A 152 0.72 -5.65 -10.98
N GLU A 153 1.86 -5.74 -10.31
CA GLU A 153 1.97 -5.80 -8.84
C GLU A 153 1.66 -4.46 -8.15
N SER A 154 1.58 -3.38 -8.94
CA SER A 154 1.33 -2.00 -8.53
C SER A 154 -0.06 -1.52 -8.97
N PHE A 155 -0.63 -0.56 -8.23
CA PHE A 155 -1.82 0.17 -8.64
C PHE A 155 -1.67 1.67 -8.33
N GLY A 156 -2.22 2.50 -9.20
CA GLY A 156 -2.24 3.96 -9.02
C GLY A 156 -3.24 4.39 -7.95
N TRP A 157 -3.25 5.68 -7.61
CA TRP A 157 -4.18 6.26 -6.64
C TRP A 157 -5.62 5.79 -6.86
N THR A 158 -6.13 5.05 -5.89
CA THR A 158 -7.49 4.50 -5.87
C THR A 158 -8.12 4.83 -4.54
N TYR A 159 -9.35 5.34 -4.56
CA TYR A 159 -10.11 5.57 -3.34
C TYR A 159 -10.78 4.26 -2.92
N ILE A 160 -10.32 3.69 -1.81
CA ILE A 160 -10.76 2.40 -1.30
C ILE A 160 -11.63 2.65 -0.08
N THR A 161 -12.80 2.01 -0.02
CA THR A 161 -13.68 2.06 1.15
C THR A 161 -14.15 0.67 1.51
N MET A 162 -14.03 0.30 2.79
CA MET A 162 -14.66 -0.88 3.37
C MET A 162 -15.74 -0.44 4.34
N THR A 163 -16.93 -0.99 4.20
CA THR A 163 -17.97 -0.91 5.22
C THR A 163 -18.17 -2.26 5.88
N VAL A 164 -18.49 -2.24 7.17
CA VAL A 164 -19.01 -3.39 7.91
C VAL A 164 -20.31 -2.95 8.55
N ASN A 165 -21.40 -3.66 8.27
CA ASN A 165 -22.72 -3.38 8.84
C ASN A 165 -23.27 -4.66 9.46
N ASP A 166 -23.29 -4.75 10.79
CA ASP A 166 -23.69 -5.96 11.53
C ASP A 166 -22.93 -7.22 11.03
N GLY A 167 -21.63 -7.07 10.82
CA GLY A 167 -20.73 -8.13 10.35
C GLY A 167 -20.75 -8.40 8.83
N TYR A 168 -21.66 -7.79 8.06
CA TYR A 168 -21.62 -7.87 6.60
C TYR A 168 -20.63 -6.85 6.02
N GLY A 169 -19.66 -7.33 5.24
CA GLY A 169 -18.64 -6.48 4.64
C GLY A 169 -18.96 -6.11 3.20
N ALA A 170 -18.68 -4.87 2.81
CA ALA A 170 -18.68 -4.43 1.41
C ALA A 170 -17.43 -3.60 1.11
N LEU A 171 -16.95 -3.71 -0.14
CA LEU A 171 -15.76 -3.04 -0.63
C LEU A 171 -16.12 -2.17 -1.84
N TYR A 172 -15.60 -0.95 -1.85
CA TYR A 172 -15.84 0.04 -2.88
C TYR A 172 -14.53 0.59 -3.41
N TYR A 173 -14.50 0.84 -4.71
CA TYR A 173 -13.45 1.59 -5.40
C TYR A 173 -14.04 2.83 -6.06
N ASN A 174 -13.44 3.99 -5.80
CA ASN A 174 -13.81 5.25 -6.45
C ASN A 174 -15.33 5.51 -6.38
N GLY A 175 -15.92 5.29 -5.19
CA GLY A 175 -17.35 5.49 -4.95
C GLY A 175 -18.27 4.36 -5.43
N THR A 176 -17.76 3.29 -6.04
CA THR A 176 -18.58 2.18 -6.60
C THR A 176 -18.32 0.87 -5.88
N GLU A 177 -19.37 0.15 -5.47
CA GLU A 177 -19.24 -1.19 -4.88
C GLU A 177 -18.63 -2.18 -5.88
N VAL A 178 -17.65 -2.95 -5.45
CA VAL A 178 -16.93 -3.93 -6.28
C VAL A 178 -16.98 -5.36 -5.73
N ALA A 179 -17.25 -5.53 -4.44
CA ALA A 179 -17.43 -6.82 -3.80
C ALA A 179 -18.17 -6.68 -2.46
N ASN A 180 -18.84 -7.74 -2.02
CA ASN A 180 -19.40 -7.84 -0.68
C ASN A 180 -19.34 -9.30 -0.18
N THR A 181 -19.51 -9.52 1.12
CA THR A 181 -19.39 -10.86 1.73
C THR A 181 -20.63 -11.74 1.51
N THR A 182 -21.72 -11.19 0.98
CA THR A 182 -22.95 -11.93 0.64
C THR A 182 -22.97 -12.47 -0.79
N ASP A 183 -22.31 -11.77 -1.71
CA ASP A 183 -22.24 -12.10 -3.12
C ASP A 183 -20.99 -12.95 -3.38
N ASN A 184 -21.22 -14.26 -3.51
CA ASN A 184 -20.33 -15.25 -4.11
C ASN A 184 -19.12 -15.74 -3.30
N PHE A 185 -19.43 -16.75 -2.48
CA PHE A 185 -18.50 -17.72 -1.91
C PHE A 185 -17.87 -18.70 -2.94
N GLU A 186 -18.27 -18.69 -4.22
CA GLU A 186 -17.76 -19.66 -5.22
C GLU A 186 -16.45 -19.25 -5.92
N ARG A 187 -15.90 -18.06 -5.64
CA ARG A 187 -14.73 -17.53 -6.36
C ARG A 187 -13.37 -17.75 -5.68
N SER A 188 -13.30 -18.65 -4.68
CA SER A 188 -12.02 -19.01 -4.05
C SER A 188 -11.36 -20.21 -4.74
N LEU A 189 -10.33 -19.97 -5.57
CA LEU A 189 -9.41 -21.03 -6.01
C LEU A 189 -8.40 -21.46 -4.93
N VAL A 190 -8.55 -20.97 -3.70
CA VAL A 190 -7.87 -21.55 -2.54
C VAL A 190 -8.92 -22.21 -1.64
N PRO A 191 -8.92 -23.56 -1.51
CA PRO A 191 -9.85 -24.28 -0.64
C PRO A 191 -9.82 -23.87 0.84
N SER A 192 -8.92 -22.96 1.25
CA SER A 192 -8.72 -22.55 2.64
C SER A 192 -9.42 -21.24 3.03
N TYR A 193 -9.90 -20.41 2.09
CA TYR A 193 -10.59 -19.15 2.40
C TYR A 193 -12.12 -19.25 2.39
N ALA A 194 -12.63 -20.36 1.88
CA ALA A 194 -14.05 -20.61 1.73
C ALA A 194 -14.39 -21.98 2.34
N SER A 195 -14.36 -22.09 3.67
CA SER A 195 -14.92 -23.23 4.39
C SER A 195 -16.18 -22.81 5.17
N GLY A 196 -17.37 -22.98 4.59
CA GLY A 196 -18.64 -22.75 5.29
C GLY A 196 -19.70 -21.98 4.49
N THR A 197 -20.85 -21.73 5.08
CA THR A 197 -21.89 -20.83 4.55
C THR A 197 -21.86 -19.47 5.25
N ASN A 198 -20.76 -19.16 5.94
CA ASN A 198 -20.66 -17.95 6.75
C ASN A 198 -20.32 -16.75 5.86
N THR A 199 -21.12 -15.70 5.98
CA THR A 199 -20.94 -14.43 5.27
C THR A 199 -20.63 -13.28 6.24
N HIS A 200 -20.53 -13.58 7.53
CA HIS A 200 -20.24 -12.60 8.58
C HIS A 200 -18.74 -12.54 8.88
N LEU A 201 -18.19 -11.34 8.79
CA LEU A 201 -16.89 -11.02 9.35
C LEU A 201 -16.93 -11.20 10.89
N PRO A 202 -15.81 -11.62 11.51
CA PRO A 202 -15.75 -11.77 12.96
C PRO A 202 -15.97 -10.44 13.66
N SER A 203 -16.54 -10.49 14.87
CA SER A 203 -16.63 -9.30 15.71
C SER A 203 -15.24 -8.86 16.15
N MET A 204 -14.88 -7.60 15.94
CA MET A 204 -13.57 -7.08 16.36
C MET A 204 -13.64 -6.03 17.47
N PHE A 205 -14.81 -5.42 17.66
CA PHE A 205 -15.03 -4.36 18.63
C PHE A 205 -16.30 -4.60 19.46
N GLY A 206 -16.43 -3.93 20.61
CA GLY A 206 -17.72 -3.79 21.32
C GLY A 206 -18.18 -4.95 22.22
N GLY A 207 -17.31 -5.88 22.60
CA GLY A 207 -17.68 -7.03 23.43
C GLY A 207 -16.57 -7.54 24.34
N ASP A 208 -16.95 -8.33 25.35
CA ASP A 208 -16.04 -8.89 26.34
C ASP A 208 -14.95 -9.75 25.68
N GLY A 209 -13.69 -9.33 25.79
CA GLY A 209 -12.53 -10.04 25.22
C GLY A 209 -11.97 -9.44 23.92
N TYR A 210 -12.48 -8.28 23.48
CA TYR A 210 -12.01 -7.57 22.29
C TYR A 210 -11.24 -6.27 22.61
N ASP A 211 -10.95 -6.04 23.89
CA ASP A 211 -10.52 -4.76 24.46
C ASP A 211 -9.17 -4.22 23.95
N ASP A 212 -8.40 -5.04 23.22
CA ASP A 212 -7.10 -4.66 22.66
C ASP A 212 -7.05 -4.72 21.13
N SER A 213 -8.18 -4.92 20.45
CA SER A 213 -8.22 -4.81 18.99
C SER A 213 -8.08 -3.35 18.57
N ALA A 214 -7.24 -3.10 17.57
CA ALA A 214 -7.03 -1.78 17.00
C ALA A 214 -7.00 -1.85 15.47
N ILE A 215 -7.00 -0.68 14.84
CA ILE A 215 -6.82 -0.53 13.40
C ILE A 215 -5.34 -0.21 13.15
N TYR A 216 -4.74 -0.95 12.23
CA TYR A 216 -3.36 -0.78 11.81
C TYR A 216 -3.29 -0.55 10.30
N VAL A 217 -2.32 0.25 9.88
CA VAL A 217 -2.06 0.60 8.48
C VAL A 217 -0.79 -0.10 8.01
N ALA A 218 -0.87 -0.76 6.86
CA ALA A 218 0.23 -1.43 6.15
C ALA A 218 0.94 -2.61 6.87
N VAL A 219 0.61 -2.91 8.13
CA VAL A 219 1.25 -3.97 8.91
C VAL A 219 0.25 -4.99 9.42
N ASN A 220 0.73 -6.19 9.75
CA ASN A 220 -0.02 -7.20 10.48
C ASN A 220 0.87 -7.86 11.55
N ALA A 221 0.46 -9.03 12.03
CA ALA A 221 1.16 -9.76 13.08
C ALA A 221 2.42 -10.52 12.61
N TRP A 222 2.62 -10.74 11.31
CA TRP A 222 3.57 -11.73 10.79
C TRP A 222 4.45 -11.22 9.65
N ASP A 223 3.87 -10.42 8.78
CA ASP A 223 4.39 -10.11 7.46
C ASP A 223 5.02 -8.73 7.43
N ALA A 224 6.05 -8.56 6.59
CA ALA A 224 6.69 -7.27 6.40
C ALA A 224 5.81 -6.35 5.53
N PRO A 225 5.78 -5.05 5.82
CA PRO A 225 4.98 -4.08 5.07
C PRO A 225 5.50 -3.91 3.62
N PRO A 226 4.60 -3.78 2.63
CA PRO A 226 4.95 -3.35 1.28
C PRO A 226 5.23 -1.84 1.19
N THR A 227 5.76 -1.37 0.05
CA THR A 227 5.83 0.08 -0.21
C THR A 227 4.49 0.61 -0.71
N ILE A 228 3.79 1.35 0.16
CA ILE A 228 2.41 1.82 -0.09
C ILE A 228 2.25 3.24 0.43
N TYR A 229 1.47 4.02 -0.31
CA TYR A 229 1.13 5.39 -0.01
C TYR A 229 -0.32 5.45 0.47
N PHE A 230 -0.57 6.19 1.54
CA PHE A 230 -1.91 6.42 2.09
C PHE A 230 -2.21 7.90 2.18
N ASP A 231 -3.42 8.26 1.83
CA ASP A 231 -3.87 9.64 1.87
C ASP A 231 -5.34 9.72 2.30
N GLU A 232 -5.69 10.78 3.02
CA GLU A 232 -7.04 11.10 3.49
C GLU A 232 -7.80 9.91 4.12
N LEU A 233 -7.15 9.21 5.07
CA LEU A 233 -7.74 8.09 5.79
C LEU A 233 -8.82 8.57 6.76
N ARG A 234 -10.02 7.98 6.67
CA ARG A 234 -11.15 8.24 7.56
C ARG A 234 -11.68 6.96 8.16
N VAL A 235 -12.09 7.05 9.41
CA VAL A 235 -12.75 5.99 10.17
C VAL A 235 -14.07 6.53 10.72
N TYR A 236 -15.14 5.76 10.51
CA TYR A 236 -16.48 6.09 10.95
C TYR A 236 -17.00 5.03 11.92
N ASP A 237 -17.71 5.47 12.95
CA ASP A 237 -18.45 4.64 13.91
C ASP A 237 -19.86 4.31 13.40
N GLY A 238 -19.95 4.05 12.10
CA GLY A 238 -21.17 3.77 11.36
C GLY A 238 -20.85 3.22 9.97
N ALA A 239 -21.78 2.47 9.40
CA ALA A 239 -21.67 1.95 8.04
C ALA A 239 -22.27 2.95 7.06
N LEU A 240 -21.43 3.63 6.29
CA LEU A 240 -21.89 4.53 5.23
C LEU A 240 -22.64 3.73 4.15
N THR A 241 -23.69 4.34 3.63
CA THR A 241 -24.43 3.81 2.47
C THR A 241 -23.66 4.02 1.17
N ALA A 242 -24.02 3.28 0.11
CA ALA A 242 -23.41 3.46 -1.21
C ALA A 242 -23.52 4.91 -1.73
N ASP A 243 -24.66 5.57 -1.49
CA ASP A 243 -24.86 6.98 -1.89
C ASP A 243 -23.96 7.93 -1.09
N GLU A 244 -23.75 7.69 0.21
CA GLU A 244 -22.83 8.46 1.05
C GLU A 244 -21.37 8.25 0.64
N ILE A 245 -20.98 7.02 0.29
CA ILE A 245 -19.63 6.72 -0.20
C ILE A 245 -19.38 7.39 -1.56
N ALA A 246 -20.37 7.35 -2.47
CA ALA A 246 -20.28 8.07 -3.73
C ALA A 246 -20.19 9.59 -3.53
N ALA A 247 -20.97 10.15 -2.59
CA ALA A 247 -20.90 11.56 -2.24
C ALA A 247 -19.56 11.95 -1.60
N LEU A 248 -19.02 11.09 -0.71
CA LEU A 248 -17.71 11.29 -0.09
C LEU A 248 -16.60 11.27 -1.14
N TYR A 249 -16.62 10.29 -2.05
CA TYR A 249 -15.69 10.26 -3.18
C TYR A 249 -15.81 11.51 -4.06
N ALA A 250 -17.03 12.00 -4.32
CA ALA A 250 -17.26 13.18 -5.15
C ALA A 250 -16.66 14.47 -4.56
N THR A 251 -16.37 14.51 -3.24
CA THR A 251 -15.66 15.65 -2.63
C THR A 251 -14.23 15.84 -3.17
N TYR A 252 -13.69 14.80 -3.82
CA TYR A 252 -12.39 14.80 -4.48
C TYR A 252 -12.43 15.13 -5.97
N GLU A 253 -13.61 15.30 -6.58
CA GLU A 253 -13.70 15.65 -7.99
C GLU A 253 -12.90 16.92 -8.31
N GLY A 254 -12.13 16.87 -9.39
CA GLY A 254 -11.25 17.97 -9.81
C GLY A 254 -9.89 18.02 -9.11
N HIS A 255 -9.61 17.13 -8.15
CA HIS A 255 -8.27 16.95 -7.61
C HIS A 255 -7.47 16.01 -8.51
N THR A 256 -6.23 16.37 -8.76
CA THR A 256 -5.20 15.51 -9.34
C THR A 256 -4.04 15.45 -8.34
N PRO A 257 -3.34 14.30 -8.22
CA PRO A 257 -2.12 14.23 -7.42
C PRO A 257 -1.20 15.40 -7.76
N SER A 258 -0.68 16.06 -6.73
CA SER A 258 0.31 17.14 -6.94
C SER A 258 1.52 16.58 -7.70
N GLU A 259 2.18 17.41 -8.52
CA GLU A 259 3.49 17.07 -9.09
C GLU A 259 4.64 17.69 -8.27
N GLU A 260 4.33 18.45 -7.21
CA GLU A 260 5.31 19.10 -6.36
C GLU A 260 5.62 18.26 -5.12
N ASP A 261 6.91 18.12 -4.82
CA ASP A 261 7.43 17.45 -3.63
C ASP A 261 7.04 18.26 -2.37
N PRO A 262 6.25 17.70 -1.43
CA PRO A 262 5.85 18.39 -0.21
C PRO A 262 7.02 18.67 0.74
N ASN A 263 8.19 18.09 0.53
CA ASN A 263 9.42 18.36 1.27
C ASN A 263 10.28 19.48 0.65
N TYR A 264 9.85 20.10 -0.46
CA TYR A 264 10.57 21.21 -1.06
C TYR A 264 10.47 22.48 -0.21
N VAL A 265 11.58 22.81 0.47
CA VAL A 265 11.80 24.14 1.04
C VAL A 265 12.56 24.98 0.01
N GLU A 266 11.94 26.06 -0.49
CA GLU A 266 12.63 27.03 -1.34
C GLU A 266 13.78 27.68 -0.53
N THR A 267 15.01 27.21 -0.75
CA THR A 267 16.19 27.89 -0.23
C THR A 267 16.43 29.12 -1.10
N THR A 268 16.01 30.29 -0.63
CA THR A 268 16.42 31.55 -1.24
C THR A 268 17.90 31.79 -0.94
N ASP A 269 18.78 31.19 -1.74
CA ASP A 269 20.16 31.63 -1.86
C ASP A 269 20.17 32.98 -2.61
N THR A 270 19.86 34.06 -1.89
CA THR A 270 20.38 35.37 -2.29
C THR A 270 21.86 35.42 -1.94
N GLU A 271 22.67 34.92 -2.86
CA GLU A 271 24.08 35.27 -2.95
C GLU A 271 24.20 36.80 -3.02
N PRO A 272 24.98 37.47 -2.15
CA PRO A 272 25.21 38.90 -2.27
C PRO A 272 26.00 39.17 -3.54
N ALA A 273 25.46 40.00 -4.43
CA ALA A 273 26.19 40.49 -5.59
C ALA A 273 27.43 41.27 -5.14
N ASP A 274 28.61 40.68 -5.33
CA ASP A 274 29.88 41.38 -5.18
C ASP A 274 29.97 42.48 -6.24
N SER A 275 29.99 43.71 -5.75
CA SER A 275 30.32 44.89 -6.51
C SER A 275 31.84 45.01 -6.64
N GLU A 276 32.40 44.80 -7.83
CA GLU A 276 33.69 45.40 -8.18
C GLU A 276 33.60 46.24 -9.45
N SER A 277 33.93 47.51 -9.23
CA SER A 277 34.08 48.57 -10.20
C SER A 277 35.48 48.55 -10.82
N GLY A 278 35.55 48.75 -12.14
CA GLY A 278 36.42 49.79 -12.71
C GLY A 278 37.72 49.38 -13.43
N ALA A 279 37.65 49.55 -14.75
CA ALA A 279 38.61 50.26 -15.61
C ALA A 279 39.85 49.53 -16.18
N GLY A 280 39.76 49.25 -17.49
CA GLY A 280 40.60 49.93 -18.49
C GLY A 280 41.72 49.10 -19.15
N GLY A 281 41.76 49.10 -20.49
CA GLY A 281 42.98 48.82 -21.25
C GLY A 281 42.79 48.11 -22.58
N ASP A 282 43.19 48.79 -23.65
CA ASP A 282 43.01 48.54 -25.08
C ASP A 282 44.08 47.61 -25.71
N ALA A 283 43.78 47.17 -26.94
CA ALA A 283 44.65 46.75 -28.04
C ALA A 283 45.04 45.26 -28.21
N GLY A 284 44.49 44.67 -29.28
CA GLY A 284 45.32 44.33 -30.45
C GLY A 284 45.57 42.85 -30.79
N ASP A 285 45.06 42.48 -31.98
CA ASP A 285 45.76 41.73 -33.04
C ASP A 285 45.52 40.20 -33.21
N ASN A 286 44.63 39.92 -34.17
CA ASN A 286 44.73 39.04 -35.36
C ASN A 286 45.16 37.56 -35.33
N SER A 287 44.34 36.81 -36.09
CA SER A 287 44.68 35.77 -37.08
C SER A 287 45.02 34.36 -36.53
N GLU A 288 44.64 33.23 -37.13
CA GLU A 288 44.25 32.84 -38.49
C GLU A 288 43.23 31.67 -38.42
N ALA A 289 42.17 31.72 -39.22
CA ALA A 289 41.89 30.86 -40.40
C ALA A 289 41.40 29.42 -40.08
N ASN A 290 40.12 29.09 -40.37
CA ASN A 290 39.59 28.60 -41.66
C ASN A 290 39.97 27.10 -41.85
N THR A 291 39.08 26.12 -42.07
CA THR A 291 38.02 26.02 -43.10
C THR A 291 37.07 24.84 -42.80
N GLN A 292 35.77 25.11 -42.96
CA GLN A 292 34.75 24.39 -43.77
C GLN A 292 34.61 22.85 -43.73
N ASP A 293 33.47 22.39 -43.17
CA ASP A 293 32.30 21.68 -43.78
C ASP A 293 32.34 21.37 -45.31
N PRO A 294 31.45 20.56 -45.95
CA PRO A 294 30.31 19.79 -45.42
C PRO A 294 30.00 18.40 -46.07
N SER A 295 28.98 17.74 -45.49
CA SER A 295 27.92 16.95 -46.15
C SER A 295 28.22 15.60 -46.85
N GLY A 296 27.38 14.61 -46.50
CA GLY A 296 26.52 13.94 -47.48
C GLY A 296 26.76 12.45 -47.77
N GLY A 297 25.76 11.62 -47.44
CA GLY A 297 25.23 10.63 -48.39
C GLY A 297 25.52 9.14 -48.14
N SER A 298 24.45 8.42 -47.75
CA SER A 298 23.93 7.18 -48.38
C SER A 298 24.88 6.02 -48.71
N GLY A 299 24.59 4.82 -48.16
CA GLY A 299 24.99 3.57 -48.81
C GLY A 299 24.82 2.30 -47.97
N SER A 300 23.88 1.46 -48.39
CA SER A 300 23.58 0.09 -47.96
C SER A 300 24.77 -0.89 -48.10
N SER A 301 24.87 -1.90 -47.21
CA SER A 301 24.84 -3.35 -47.53
C SER A 301 25.60 -4.24 -46.53
N GLY A 302 24.94 -5.30 -46.05
CA GLY A 302 25.42 -6.69 -46.12
C GLY A 302 26.54 -7.19 -45.19
N ASP A 303 26.12 -8.09 -44.30
CA ASP A 303 26.72 -9.38 -43.90
C ASP A 303 28.02 -9.47 -43.06
N ASP A 304 27.80 -10.02 -41.86
CA ASP A 304 28.52 -11.09 -41.16
C ASP A 304 30.06 -11.15 -41.17
N ASP A 305 30.66 -11.01 -39.97
CA ASP A 305 31.47 -12.08 -39.39
C ASP A 305 31.85 -11.82 -37.91
N ASN A 306 31.17 -12.56 -37.04
CA ASN A 306 31.60 -13.21 -35.80
C ASN A 306 33.01 -12.90 -35.23
N LYS A 307 33.05 -12.15 -34.11
CA LYS A 307 33.85 -12.45 -32.89
C LYS A 307 33.73 -11.32 -31.87
N THR A 308 32.93 -11.50 -30.82
CA THR A 308 33.14 -10.77 -29.56
C THR A 308 32.53 -11.56 -28.41
N GLY A 309 33.33 -11.76 -27.36
CA GLY A 309 32.92 -12.45 -26.13
C GLY A 309 31.63 -11.86 -25.56
N SER A 310 30.69 -12.74 -25.26
CA SER A 310 29.43 -12.41 -24.61
C SER A 310 29.72 -11.76 -23.26
N LYS A 311 29.58 -10.44 -23.18
CA LYS A 311 29.26 -9.81 -21.91
C LYS A 311 27.88 -10.33 -21.53
N LEU A 312 27.81 -11.10 -20.44
CA LEU A 312 26.54 -11.47 -19.82
C LEU A 312 25.74 -10.17 -19.63
N ASN A 313 24.53 -10.13 -20.17
CA ASN A 313 23.65 -8.98 -19.97
C ASN A 313 23.20 -8.97 -18.49
N VAL A 314 22.81 -7.80 -17.98
CA VAL A 314 22.44 -7.63 -16.56
C VAL A 314 21.29 -8.58 -16.18
N THR A 315 20.40 -8.88 -17.12
CA THR A 315 19.28 -9.81 -16.95
C THR A 315 19.74 -11.25 -16.70
N ASP A 316 20.74 -11.74 -17.43
CA ASP A 316 21.32 -13.08 -17.26
C ASP A 316 22.02 -13.18 -15.90
N ILE A 317 22.72 -12.13 -15.47
CA ILE A 317 23.36 -12.07 -14.15
C ILE A 317 22.30 -12.17 -13.04
N ILE A 318 21.19 -11.43 -13.15
CA ILE A 318 20.09 -11.49 -12.18
C ILE A 318 19.49 -12.91 -12.12
N ILE A 319 19.25 -13.54 -13.28
CA ILE A 319 18.73 -14.91 -13.35
C ILE A 319 19.69 -15.90 -12.68
N TYR A 320 21.01 -15.80 -12.93
CA TYR A 320 22.00 -16.66 -12.27
C TYR A 320 22.05 -16.46 -10.75
N VAL A 321 21.92 -15.22 -10.27
CA VAL A 321 21.88 -14.90 -8.83
C VAL A 321 20.63 -15.49 -8.19
N LEU A 322 19.45 -15.34 -8.81
CA LEU A 322 18.19 -15.91 -8.31
C LEU A 322 18.23 -17.44 -8.24
N ILE A 323 18.82 -18.10 -9.25
CA ILE A 323 19.02 -19.56 -9.24
C ILE A 323 19.98 -19.96 -8.10
N ALA A 324 21.09 -19.24 -7.92
CA ALA A 324 22.06 -19.54 -6.87
C ALA A 324 21.46 -19.39 -5.45
N VAL A 325 20.68 -18.33 -5.21
CA VAL A 325 20.00 -18.09 -3.93
C VAL A 325 18.99 -19.20 -3.63
N ASN A 326 18.17 -19.60 -4.61
CA ASN A 326 17.21 -20.68 -4.44
C ASN A 326 17.88 -22.02 -4.12
N VAL A 327 19.00 -22.34 -4.77
CA VAL A 327 19.78 -23.56 -4.49
C VAL A 327 20.32 -23.54 -3.05
N ILE A 328 20.80 -22.39 -2.57
CA ILE A 328 21.30 -22.25 -1.19
C ILE A 328 20.17 -22.46 -0.17
N ILE A 329 18.99 -21.86 -0.40
CA ILE A 329 17.81 -22.03 0.46
C ILE A 329 17.42 -23.51 0.56
N ILE A 330 17.36 -24.21 -0.57
CA ILE A 330 17.03 -25.64 -0.62
C ILE A 330 18.04 -26.48 0.19
N ILE A 331 19.33 -26.17 0.07
CA ILE A 331 20.39 -26.86 0.84
C ILE A 331 20.20 -26.63 2.34
N ILE A 332 19.91 -25.39 2.76
CA ILE A 332 19.67 -25.07 4.18
C ILE A 332 18.48 -25.84 4.73
N ILE A 333 17.36 -25.87 4.01
CA ILE A 333 16.16 -26.64 4.39
C ILE A 333 16.49 -28.12 4.53
N CYS A 334 17.23 -28.70 3.58
CA CYS A 334 17.67 -30.10 3.65
C CYS A 334 18.54 -30.37 4.89
N VAL A 335 19.48 -29.47 5.22
CA VAL A 335 20.34 -29.61 6.40
C VAL A 335 19.53 -29.53 7.70
N ILE A 336 18.57 -28.61 7.79
CA ILE A 336 17.67 -28.48 8.94
C ILE A 336 16.84 -29.75 9.09
N PHE A 337 16.26 -30.25 7.99
CA PHE A 337 15.47 -31.48 8.00
C PHE A 337 16.28 -32.69 8.45
N ILE A 338 17.50 -32.86 7.94
CA ILE A 338 18.42 -33.93 8.36
C ILE A 338 18.75 -33.81 9.86
N LYS A 339 19.03 -32.59 10.36
CA LYS A 339 19.26 -32.35 11.80
C LYS A 339 18.05 -32.74 12.66
N ILE A 340 16.84 -32.43 12.22
CA ILE A 340 15.60 -32.81 12.93
C ILE A 340 15.43 -34.32 12.97
N GLN A 341 15.66 -35.01 11.84
CA GLN A 341 15.56 -36.48 11.78
C GLN A 341 16.63 -37.17 12.65
N LEU A 342 17.85 -36.64 12.69
CA LEU A 342 18.92 -37.15 13.56
C LEU A 342 18.61 -36.95 15.05
N ARG A 343 18.04 -35.79 15.44
CA ARG A 343 17.58 -35.56 16.82
C ARG A 343 16.46 -36.51 17.24
N ARG A 344 15.50 -36.79 16.34
CA ARG A 344 14.42 -37.76 16.60
C ARG A 344 14.92 -39.20 16.75
N LYS A 345 15.99 -39.57 16.04
CA LYS A 345 16.59 -40.91 16.12
C LYS A 345 17.40 -41.14 17.40
N ASN A 346 18.00 -40.08 17.97
CA ASN A 346 18.78 -40.15 19.22
C ASN A 346 17.92 -39.98 20.49
N SER A 347 16.61 -39.76 20.35
CA SER A 347 15.65 -39.61 21.46
C SER A 347 14.81 -40.88 21.72
N LYS A 348 15.25 -42.03 21.19
CA LYS A 348 14.74 -43.38 21.48
C LYS A 348 15.86 -44.25 22.01
#